data_AF-A0A955XP06-F1
#
_entry.id   AF-A0A955XP06-F1
#
_cell.length_a   1.000
_cell.length_b   1.000
_cell.length_c   1.000
_cell.angle_alpha   90.00
_cell.angle_beta   90.00
_cell.angle_gamma   90.00
#
_symmetry.space_group_name_H-M   'P 1'
#
loop_
_entity.id
_entity.type
_entity.pdbx_description
1 polymer ?
#
loop_
_entity_poly.entity_id
_entity_poly.type
_entity_poly.pdbx_seq_one_letter_code
_entity_poly.pdbx_strand_id
1 'polypeptide(L)' 'ADLIALDLRHPRLAATTARTLRADLAFSAAPDCVRATWVAGRPVIVDGRHPAGDATIDAFLRVMRRLDA' A
#
# COMPACT_ATOMS: atom_id res chain seq x y z
N ALA A 1 12.43 -1.63 12.15
CA ALA A 1 12.77 -1.21 10.78
C ALA A 1 11.47 -1.03 10.01
N ASP A 2 11.40 0.02 9.20
CA ASP A 2 10.20 0.40 8.45
C ASP A 2 10.53 0.30 6.97
N LEU A 3 9.75 -0.47 6.23
CA LEU A 3 10.04 -0.78 4.83
C LEU A 3 8.79 -1.19 4.06
N ILE A 4 8.88 -1.11 2.75
CA ILE A 4 7.88 -1.57 1.79
C ILE A 4 8.50 -2.57 0.82
N ALA A 5 7.70 -3.51 0.34
CA ALA A 5 8.03 -4.40 -0.78
C ALA A 5 7.24 -3.98 -2.02
N LEU A 6 7.95 -3.87 -3.14
CA LEU A 6 7.38 -3.49 -4.43
C LEU A 6 7.24 -4.71 -5.33
N ASP A 7 6.14 -4.80 -6.09
CA ASP A 7 6.05 -5.75 -7.20
C ASP A 7 6.73 -5.19 -8.44
N LEU A 8 7.98 -5.58 -8.64
CA LEU A 8 8.76 -5.18 -9.82
C LEU A 8 8.28 -5.84 -11.12
N ARG A 9 7.29 -6.73 -11.08
CA ARG A 9 6.66 -7.29 -12.30
C ARG A 9 5.42 -6.50 -12.70
N HIS A 10 4.97 -5.56 -11.87
CA HIS A 10 3.84 -4.71 -12.21
C HIS A 10 4.17 -3.92 -13.49
N PRO A 11 3.26 -3.79 -14.47
CA PRO A 11 3.55 -3.15 -15.75
C PRO A 11 4.13 -1.73 -15.63
N ARG A 12 3.80 -1.01 -14.56
CA ARG A 12 4.34 0.33 -14.29
C ARG A 12 5.79 0.36 -13.78
N LEU A 13 6.31 -0.78 -13.29
CA LEU A 13 7.66 -0.93 -12.73
C LEU A 13 8.49 -2.03 -13.42
N ALA A 14 7.93 -2.74 -14.39
CA ALA A 14 8.56 -3.91 -15.03
C ALA A 14 9.92 -3.61 -15.69
N ALA A 15 10.13 -2.36 -16.15
CA ALA A 15 11.38 -1.91 -16.77
C ALA A 15 12.30 -1.16 -15.80
N THR A 16 11.96 -1.10 -14.50
CA THR A 16 12.73 -0.38 -13.50
C THR A 16 14.08 -1.04 -13.24
N THR A 17 15.11 -0.21 -13.09
CA THR A 17 16.46 -0.63 -12.69
C THR A 17 16.78 -0.07 -11.31
N ALA A 18 17.84 -0.58 -10.66
CA ALA A 18 18.29 -0.03 -9.38
C ALA A 18 18.60 1.48 -9.44
N ARG A 19 19.04 1.98 -10.61
CA ARG A 19 19.34 3.40 -10.84
C ARG A 19 18.07 4.25 -10.98
N THR A 20 17.01 3.71 -11.58
CA THR A 20 15.77 4.45 -11.85
C THR A 20 14.69 4.25 -10.78
N LEU A 21 14.82 3.22 -9.94
CA LEU A 21 13.81 2.79 -8.97
C LEU A 21 13.22 3.92 -8.12
N ARG A 22 14.04 4.87 -7.66
CA ARG A 22 13.55 5.98 -6.84
C ARG A 22 12.64 6.93 -7.63
N ALA A 23 13.02 7.23 -8.87
CA ALA A 23 12.21 8.07 -9.75
C ALA A 23 10.94 7.31 -10.19
N ASP A 24 11.08 6.04 -10.56
CA ASP A 24 9.95 5.21 -10.99
C ASP A 24 8.95 5.01 -9.84
N LEU A 25 9.43 4.82 -8.61
CA LEU A 25 8.57 4.75 -7.42
C LEU A 25 7.82 6.07 -7.18
N ALA A 26 8.50 7.21 -7.32
CA ALA A 26 7.90 8.51 -7.02
C ALA A 26 6.89 8.99 -8.08
N PHE A 27 7.18 8.71 -9.35
CA PHE A 27 6.45 9.32 -10.47
C PHE A 27 5.65 8.32 -11.31
N SER A 28 6.03 7.05 -11.28
CA SER A 28 5.47 6.01 -12.16
C SER A 28 4.75 4.90 -11.42
N ALA A 29 4.94 4.70 -10.12
CA ALA A 29 4.23 3.67 -9.37
C ALA A 29 2.73 3.99 -9.20
N ALA A 30 1.91 2.94 -9.14
CA ALA A 30 0.53 3.01 -8.64
C ALA A 30 0.50 2.47 -7.20
N PRO A 31 -0.55 2.78 -6.41
CA PRO A 31 -0.69 2.25 -5.05
C PRO A 31 -0.59 0.71 -4.97
N ASP A 32 -1.09 0.00 -5.97
CA ASP A 32 -1.05 -1.47 -6.07
C ASP A 32 0.34 -2.04 -6.44
N CYS A 33 1.32 -1.20 -6.77
CA CYS A 33 2.71 -1.62 -6.85
C CYS A 33 3.29 -2.02 -5.48
N VAL A 34 2.71 -1.54 -4.37
CA VAL A 34 3.15 -1.87 -3.01
C VAL A 34 2.46 -3.14 -2.56
N ARG A 35 3.25 -4.22 -2.43
CA ARG A 35 2.73 -5.54 -2.07
C ARG A 35 2.66 -5.76 -0.56
N ALA A 36 3.64 -5.24 0.18
CA ALA A 36 3.70 -5.42 1.62
C ALA A 36 4.38 -4.23 2.30
N THR A 37 4.01 -4.00 3.56
CA THR A 37 4.52 -2.92 4.39
C THR A 37 4.81 -3.44 5.78
N TRP A 38 5.95 -3.04 6.34
CA TRP A 38 6.34 -3.31 7.71
C TRP A 38 6.56 -2.01 8.47
N VAL A 39 6.12 -1.99 9.73
CA VAL A 39 6.34 -0.89 10.68
C VAL A 39 6.89 -1.49 11.96
N ALA A 40 7.99 -0.92 12.47
CA ALA A 40 8.73 -1.44 13.61
C ALA A 40 9.07 -2.95 13.48
N GLY A 41 9.36 -3.40 12.25
CA GLY A 41 9.66 -4.80 11.92
C GLY A 41 8.44 -5.73 11.88
N ARG A 42 7.22 -5.22 12.09
CA ARG A 42 5.98 -6.01 12.05
C ARG A 42 5.27 -5.83 10.72
N PRO A 43 4.83 -6.91 10.05
CA PRO A 43 4.02 -6.78 8.84
C PRO A 43 2.68 -6.15 9.19
N VAL A 44 2.33 -5.07 8.50
CA VAL A 44 1.04 -4.37 8.67
C VAL A 44 0.18 -4.46 7.42
N ILE A 45 0.80 -4.61 6.24
CA ILE A 45 0.12 -4.88 4.97
C ILE A 45 0.77 -6.12 4.36
N VAL A 46 -0.06 -7.08 3.96
CA VAL A 46 0.36 -8.31 3.28
C VAL A 46 -0.51 -8.49 2.03
N ASP A 47 0.14 -8.67 0.88
CA ASP A 47 -0.51 -8.77 -0.43
C ASP A 47 -1.53 -7.64 -0.68
N GLY A 48 -1.14 -6.40 -0.36
CA GLY A 48 -1.96 -5.20 -0.55
C GLY A 48 -3.13 -5.05 0.43
N ARG A 49 -3.24 -5.92 1.45
CA ARG A 49 -4.33 -5.87 2.43
C ARG A 49 -3.84 -5.64 3.85
N HIS A 50 -4.54 -4.75 4.56
CA HIS A 50 -4.38 -4.59 6.00
C HIS A 50 -5.33 -5.57 6.73
N PRO A 51 -4.88 -6.33 7.75
CA PRO A 51 -5.72 -7.33 8.43
C PRO A 51 -7.01 -6.76 9.03
N ALA A 52 -6.99 -5.51 9.50
CA ALA A 52 -8.16 -4.82 10.04
C ALA A 52 -8.93 -3.98 8.99
N GLY A 53 -8.56 -4.05 7.71
CA GLY A 53 -9.06 -3.13 6.67
C GLY A 53 -10.59 -3.08 6.59
N ASP A 54 -11.24 -4.23 6.44
CA ASP A 54 -12.70 -4.32 6.32
C ASP A 54 -13.41 -3.80 7.58
N ALA A 55 -12.92 -4.20 8.76
CA ALA A 55 -13.49 -3.76 10.03
C ALA A 55 -13.35 -2.24 10.23
N THR A 56 -12.22 -1.65 9.82
CA THR A 56 -11.99 -0.21 9.84
C THR A 56 -12.92 0.53 8.88
N ILE A 57 -13.09 0.02 7.65
CA ILE A 57 -14.01 0.60 6.66
C ILE A 57 -15.44 0.57 7.18
N ASP A 58 -15.90 -0.55 7.74
CA ASP A 58 -17.25 -0.67 8.29
C ASP A 58 -17.50 0.30 9.44
N ALA A 59 -16.52 0.45 10.34
CA ALA A 59 -16.59 1.41 11.44
C ALA A 59 -16.65 2.86 10.92
N PHE A 60 -15.81 3.19 9.95
CA PHE A 60 -15.81 4.50 9.31
C PHE A 60 -17.17 4.82 8.68
N LEU A 61 -17.73 3.90 7.88
CA LEU A 61 -19.03 4.10 7.23
C LEU A 61 -20.18 4.25 8.23
N ARG A 62 -20.14 3.57 9.38
CA ARG A 62 -21.12 3.77 10.46
C ARG A 62 -21.06 5.18 11.03
N VAL A 63 -19.86 5.72 11.23
CA VAL A 63 -19.67 7.08 11.75
C VAL A 63 -20.15 8.11 10.72
N MET A 64 -19.78 7.95 9.45
CA MET A 64 -20.20 8.87 8.38
C MET A 64 -21.73 8.96 8.28
N ARG A 65 -22.42 7.82 8.26
CA ARG A 65 -23.90 7.81 8.24
C ARG A 65 -24.54 8.50 9.44
N ARG A 66 -23.86 8.51 10.59
CA ARG A 66 -24.33 9.22 11.79
C ARG A 66 -24.12 10.73 11.67
N LEU A 67 -23.05 11.16 11.01
CA LEU A 67 -22.74 12.58 10.82
C LEU A 67 -23.61 13.23 9.74
N ASP A 68 -24.05 12.45 8.76
CA ASP A 68 -24.93 12.90 7.67
C ASP A 68 -26.41 13.01 8.07
N ALA A 69 -26.78 12.60 9.30
CA ALA A 69 -28.15 12.59 9.83
C ALA A 69 -28.38 13.70 10.85
#